data_AF-A0A2V8UVH4-F1
#
_entry.id   AF-A0A2V8UVH4-F1
#
_cell.length_a   1.000
_cell.length_b   1.000
_cell.length_c   1.000
_cell.angle_alpha   90.00
_cell.angle_beta   90.00
_cell.angle_gamma   90.00
#
_symmetry.space_group_name_H-M   'P 1'
#
loop_
_entity.id
_entity.type
_entity.pdbx_description
1 polymer ?
#
loop_
_entity_poly.entity_id
_entity_poly.type
_entity_poly.pdbx_seq_one_letter_code
_entity_poly.pdbx_strand_id
1 'polypeptide(L)'
;MKAQTVDVKVSSGRILCCTVFRPGGKKLLAKGHVISEDDIRILESEGMDRVWVTELEDGEVGEDDAVSAVAGEMGCGCYEIHLAAGGRAN
;
A
#
# COMPACT_ATOMS: atom_id res chain seq x y z
N MET A 1 11.52 7.81 -1.17
CA MET A 1 11.07 6.69 -0.31
C MET A 1 12.21 6.02 0.48
N LYS A 2 12.11 5.98 1.82
CA LYS A 2 13.04 5.27 2.72
C LYS A 2 12.31 4.24 3.59
N ALA A 3 12.69 2.97 3.45
CA ALA A 3 12.12 1.88 4.23
C ALA A 3 12.65 1.87 5.68
N GLN A 4 11.75 1.65 6.64
CA GLN A 4 12.03 1.66 8.08
C GLN A 4 11.08 0.74 8.85
N THR A 5 11.54 0.20 9.97
CA THR A 5 10.72 -0.64 10.86
C THR A 5 10.22 0.17 12.03
N VAL A 6 8.91 0.41 12.08
CA VAL A 6 8.25 1.22 13.12
C VAL A 6 7.32 0.37 13.97
N ASP A 7 6.85 0.94 15.09
CA ASP A 7 5.79 0.34 15.92
C ASP A 7 4.44 0.40 15.17
N VAL A 8 3.63 -0.65 15.28
CA VAL A 8 2.33 -0.73 14.60
C VAL A 8 1.42 0.44 14.98
N LYS A 9 1.45 0.92 16.22
CA LYS A 9 0.60 2.01 16.72
C LYS A 9 0.85 3.36 16.07
N VAL A 10 2.04 3.56 15.49
CA VAL A 10 2.43 4.82 14.83
C VAL A 10 2.60 4.66 13.32
N SER A 11 2.09 3.56 12.77
CA SER A 11 2.27 3.19 11.37
C SER A 11 1.16 3.70 10.43
N SER A 12 0.12 4.32 10.98
CA SER A 12 -0.99 4.92 10.22
C SER A 12 -0.48 5.89 9.14
N GLY A 13 -1.05 5.80 7.94
CA GLY A 13 -0.67 6.60 6.77
C GLY A 13 0.62 6.17 6.07
N ARG A 14 1.36 5.20 6.62
CA ARG A 14 2.57 4.67 5.99
C ARG A 14 2.26 3.51 5.06
N ILE A 15 3.17 3.22 4.12
CA ILE A 15 3.00 2.22 3.07
C ILE A 15 3.77 0.95 3.43
N LEU A 16 3.14 -0.22 3.33
CA LEU A 16 3.79 -1.51 3.56
C LEU A 16 4.86 -1.83 2.51
N CYS A 17 6.08 -2.14 2.97
CA CYS A 17 7.17 -2.58 2.09
C CYS A 17 7.04 -4.03 1.63
N CYS A 18 6.28 -4.85 2.36
CA CYS A 18 6.06 -6.26 2.06
C CYS A 18 4.63 -6.70 2.40
N THR A 19 4.20 -7.83 1.81
CA THR A 19 2.92 -8.47 2.13
C THR A 19 2.95 -9.04 3.54
N VAL A 20 1.92 -8.75 4.33
CA VAL A 20 1.71 -9.35 5.65
C VAL A 20 0.79 -10.55 5.51
N PHE A 21 1.17 -11.67 6.13
CA PHE A 21 0.41 -12.91 6.14
C PHE A 21 -0.07 -13.21 7.55
N ARG A 22 -1.28 -13.78 7.66
CA ARG A 22 -1.74 -14.41 8.90
C ARG A 22 -0.85 -15.61 9.25
N PRO A 23 -0.83 -16.07 10.51
CA PRO A 23 -0.13 -17.30 10.91
C PRO A 23 -0.49 -18.54 10.06
N GLY A 24 -1.69 -18.58 9.48
CA GLY A 24 -2.14 -19.63 8.54
C GLY A 24 -1.71 -19.45 7.09
N GLY A 25 -0.82 -18.49 6.77
CA GLY A 25 -0.32 -18.23 5.42
C GLY A 25 -1.29 -17.50 4.48
N LYS A 26 -2.52 -17.21 4.93
CA LYS A 26 -3.47 -16.38 4.16
C LYS A 26 -2.99 -14.93 4.16
N LYS A 27 -2.98 -14.30 3.00
CA LYS A 27 -2.67 -12.87 2.85
C LYS A 27 -3.58 -12.03 3.75
N LEU A 28 -2.98 -11.16 4.55
CA LEU A 28 -3.66 -10.20 5.42
C LEU A 28 -3.70 -8.83 4.75
N LEU A 29 -2.52 -8.24 4.52
CA LEU A 29 -2.35 -6.95 3.83
C LEU A 29 -1.34 -7.11 2.70
N ALA A 30 -1.59 -6.44 1.58
CA ALA A 30 -0.69 -6.48 0.42
C ALA A 30 0.48 -5.51 0.59
N LYS A 31 1.62 -5.81 -0.05
CA LYS A 31 2.65 -4.80 -0.29
C LYS A 31 2.04 -3.58 -1.00
N GLY A 32 2.49 -2.37 -0.65
CA GLY A 32 1.99 -1.12 -1.22
C GLY A 32 0.72 -0.59 -0.54
N HIS A 33 0.13 -1.36 0.37
CA HIS A 33 -1.04 -0.93 1.13
C HIS A 33 -0.69 0.23 2.07
N VAL A 34 -1.50 1.30 2.02
CA VAL A 34 -1.44 2.41 2.98
C VAL A 34 -2.17 1.97 4.25
N ILE A 35 -1.45 1.92 5.36
CA ILE A 35 -1.97 1.45 6.64
C ILE A 35 -3.02 2.44 7.16
N SER A 36 -4.23 1.93 7.41
CA SER A 36 -5.31 2.64 8.08
C SER A 36 -5.34 2.37 9.59
N GLU A 37 -6.12 3.14 10.34
CA GLU A 37 -6.36 2.91 11.77
C GLU A 37 -7.01 1.54 12.06
N ASP A 38 -7.84 1.03 11.15
CA ASP A 38 -8.43 -0.30 11.31
C ASP A 38 -7.40 -1.41 11.07
N ASP A 39 -6.45 -1.19 10.15
CA ASP A 39 -5.34 -2.12 9.94
C ASP A 39 -4.45 -2.23 11.16
N ILE A 40 -4.23 -1.14 11.90
CA ILE A 40 -3.48 -1.16 13.18
C ILE A 40 -4.10 -2.18 14.14
N ARG A 41 -5.43 -2.11 14.33
CA ARG A 41 -6.15 -3.02 15.23
C ARG A 41 -6.03 -4.48 14.78
N ILE A 42 -6.10 -4.71 13.47
CA ILE A 42 -5.95 -6.05 12.89
C ILE A 42 -4.52 -6.56 13.12
N LEU A 43 -3.50 -5.76 12.83
CA LEU A 43 -2.09 -6.11 13.03
C LEU A 43 -1.78 -6.40 14.50
N GLU A 44 -2.29 -5.59 15.44
CA GLU A 44 -2.18 -5.84 16.88
C GLU A 44 -2.88 -7.15 17.28
N SER A 45 -4.07 -7.42 16.75
CA SER A 45 -4.81 -8.66 17.04
C SER A 45 -4.11 -9.92 16.53
N GLU A 46 -3.32 -9.79 15.46
CA GLU A 46 -2.47 -10.86 14.92
C GLU A 46 -1.12 -10.96 15.67
N GLY A 47 -0.93 -10.14 16.71
CA GLY A 47 0.23 -10.17 17.61
C GLY A 47 1.47 -9.44 17.07
N MET A 48 1.30 -8.49 16.15
CA MET A 48 2.41 -7.73 15.57
C MET A 48 2.69 -6.45 16.37
N ASP A 49 3.94 -6.32 16.83
CA ASP A 49 4.41 -5.09 17.49
C ASP A 49 5.06 -4.10 16.53
N ARG A 50 5.72 -4.61 15.48
CA ARG A 50 6.51 -3.81 14.54
C ARG A 50 6.21 -4.18 13.09
N VAL A 51 6.27 -3.17 12.22
CA VAL A 51 5.97 -3.31 10.80
C VAL A 51 7.00 -2.58 9.93
N TRP A 52 7.31 -3.14 8.76
CA TRP A 52 8.27 -2.57 7.82
C TRP A 52 7.55 -1.75 6.75
N VAL A 53 7.80 -0.44 6.76
CA VAL A 53 7.04 0.55 6.02
C VAL A 53 7.94 1.59 5.35
N THR A 54 7.37 2.33 4.41
CA THR A 54 7.93 3.57 3.86
C THR A 54 6.87 4.66 3.95
N GLU A 55 7.27 5.90 3.68
CA GLU A 55 6.37 7.04 3.50
C GLU A 55 6.65 7.70 2.16
N LEU A 56 5.66 8.43 1.64
CA LEU A 56 5.84 9.31 0.49
C LEU A 56 6.50 10.60 0.96
N GLU A 57 7.54 11.01 0.26
CA GLU A 57 8.19 12.31 0.46
C GLU A 57 7.43 13.41 -0.28
N ASP A 58 7.70 14.67 0.06
CA ASP A 58 7.07 15.81 -0.60
C ASP A 58 7.32 15.77 -2.12
N GLY A 59 6.23 15.75 -2.89
CA GLY A 59 6.27 15.64 -4.35
C GLY A 59 6.29 14.20 -4.89
N GLU A 60 6.36 13.18 -4.03
CA GLU A 60 6.10 11.80 -4.44
C GLU A 60 4.58 11.55 -4.55
N VAL A 61 4.21 10.62 -5.42
CA VAL A 61 2.81 10.23 -5.69
C VAL A 61 2.66 8.72 -5.45
N GLY A 62 1.48 8.31 -4.98
CA GLY A 62 1.15 6.90 -4.81
C GLY A 62 1.19 6.13 -6.12
N GLU A 63 1.52 4.84 -6.06
CA GLU A 63 1.66 3.97 -7.24
C GLU A 63 0.36 3.92 -8.07
N ASP A 64 -0.79 3.69 -7.41
CA ASP A 64 -2.09 3.60 -8.08
C ASP A 64 -2.53 4.93 -8.71
N ASP A 65 -2.24 6.06 -8.05
CA ASP A 65 -2.52 7.40 -8.58
C ASP A 65 -1.64 7.70 -9.79
N ALA A 66 -0.34 7.40 -9.70
CA ALA A 66 0.61 7.59 -10.79
C ALA A 66 0.21 6.78 -12.03
N VAL A 67 -0.14 5.51 -11.84
CA VAL A 67 -0.55 4.61 -12.92
C VAL A 67 -1.87 5.06 -13.54
N SER A 68 -2.84 5.49 -12.73
CA SER A 68 -4.12 5.99 -13.22
C SER A 68 -3.95 7.26 -14.07
N ALA A 69 -3.12 8.21 -13.60
CA ALA A 69 -2.83 9.43 -14.33
C ALA A 69 -2.16 9.14 -15.68
N VAL A 70 -1.12 8.30 -15.69
CA VAL A 70 -0.41 7.93 -16.92
C VAL A 70 -1.33 7.18 -17.88
N ALA A 71 -2.11 6.23 -17.38
CA ALA A 71 -3.03 5.45 -18.22
C ALA A 71 -4.11 6.36 -18.85
N GLY A 72 -4.66 7.31 -18.09
CA GLY A 72 -5.64 8.28 -18.59
C GLY A 72 -5.12 9.10 -19.76
N GLU A 73 -3.92 9.65 -19.60
CA GLU A 73 -3.23 10.42 -20.65
C GLU A 73 -2.90 9.54 -21.87
N MET A 74 -2.41 8.32 -21.65
CA MET A 74 -2.07 7.39 -22.74
C MET A 74 -3.31 6.90 -23.51
N GLY A 75 -4.43 6.73 -22.81
CA GLY A 75 -5.67 6.26 -23.41
C GLY A 75 -6.43 7.32 -24.19
N CYS A 76 -6.18 8.61 -23.93
CA CYS A 76 -6.85 9.75 -24.57
C CYS A 76 -8.40 9.65 -24.56
N GLY A 77 -8.98 9.01 -23.53
CA GLY A 77 -10.42 8.76 -23.44
C GLY A 77 -10.98 7.70 -24.40
N CYS A 78 -10.12 6.99 -25.14
CA CYS A 78 -10.54 5.93 -26.07
C CYS A 78 -10.72 4.55 -25.39
N TYR A 79 -10.33 4.44 -24.13
CA TYR A 79 -10.40 3.20 -23.35
C TYR A 79 -11.06 3.47 -21.99
N GLU A 80 -11.77 2.46 -21.49
CA GLU A 80 -12.16 2.40 -20.09
C GLU A 80 -10.98 1.79 -19.30
N ILE A 81 -10.51 2.49 -18.28
CA ILE A 81 -9.29 2.13 -17.55
C ILE A 81 -9.68 1.60 -16.17
N HIS A 82 -9.18 0.42 -15.83
CA HIS A 82 -9.38 -0.18 -14.52
C HIS A 82 -8.06 -0.47 -13.83
N LEU A 83 -7.96 -0.12 -12.54
CA LEU A 83 -6.84 -0.52 -11.71
C LEU A 83 -6.78 -2.05 -11.57
N ALA A 84 -5.55 -2.55 -11.60
CA ALA A 84 -5.21 -3.94 -11.43
C ALA A 84 -4.05 -4.09 -10.45
N ALA A 85 -3.99 -5.24 -9.78
CA ALA A 85 -2.99 -5.49 -8.76
C ALA A 85 -1.55 -5.32 -9.28
N GLY A 86 -0.69 -4.76 -8.43
CA GLY A 86 0.75 -4.58 -8.66
C GLY A 86 1.08 -3.33 -9.49
N GLY A 87 0.39 -2.22 -9.24
CA GLY A 87 0.64 -0.95 -9.93
C GLY A 87 0.34 -0.99 -11.41
N ARG A 88 -0.78 -1.61 -11.79
CA ARG A 88 -1.18 -1.74 -13.19
C ARG A 88 -2.53 -1.09 -13.42
N ALA A 89 -2.73 -0.63 -14.64
CA ALA A 89 -4.02 -0.27 -15.18
C ALA A 89 -4.21 -1.04 -16.49
N ASN A 90 -5.40 -1.59 -16.67
CA ASN A 90 -5.82 -2.32 -17.88
C ASN A 90 -6.91 -1.55 -18.60
#